data_AF-A0A5P1FIT0-F1
#
_entry.id   AF-A0A5P1FIT0-F1
#
_cell.length_a   1.000
_cell.length_b   1.000
_cell.length_c   1.000
_cell.angle_alpha   90.00
_cell.angle_beta   90.00
_cell.angle_gamma   90.00
#
_symmetry.space_group_name_H-M   'P 1'
#
loop_
_entity.id
_entity.type
_entity.pdbx_description
1 polymer ?
#
loop_
_entity_poly.entity_id
_entity_poly.type
_entity_poly.pdbx_seq_one_letter_code
_entity_poly.pdbx_strand_id
1 'polypeptide(L)'
;MLASTTGNTGRVLRQEISEIVFTVSNIREILRYAENHIMLQKLGIEVLTSLAMDEEARERIGATGGMIKELLRLFFREGCDTQQQIELRTEAGEALAMLALENERNCERILKGERVIDRLVACLADPTVRISSIRILKNLCAFNGTEFVSRLRGVADALPTVLNAIMVEEMKLLEVSLGLAVQIFNVISYEEYMKELEKSGIREDQFAERLVKLLNTYSYPSIKVPRIRRFLIELAIWLMRSDEEKYVTSFKSFGLEAELENVAETMSELECFNVFSGSVGLSRHNRALSSLVEAALEWVREG
;
A
#
# COMPACT_ATOMS: atom_id res chain seq x y z
N MET A 1 6.21 15.65 -17.95
CA MET A 1 5.22 14.98 -18.83
C MET A 1 3.87 15.68 -18.64
N LEU A 2 3.03 15.88 -19.66
CA LEU A 2 1.75 16.61 -19.47
C LEU A 2 0.83 15.92 -18.45
N ALA A 3 0.74 14.58 -18.51
CA ALA A 3 -0.09 13.78 -17.61
C ALA A 3 0.34 13.85 -16.13
N SER A 4 1.59 14.25 -15.84
CA SER A 4 2.12 14.40 -14.47
C SER A 4 1.80 15.76 -13.85
N THR A 5 1.08 16.63 -14.54
CA THR A 5 0.64 17.93 -14.01
C THR A 5 -0.27 17.70 -12.79
N THR A 6 -0.09 18.51 -11.75
CA THR A 6 -0.86 18.40 -10.50
C THR A 6 -2.14 19.23 -10.57
N GLY A 7 -3.02 19.06 -9.57
CA GLY A 7 -4.22 19.87 -9.41
C GLY A 7 -5.31 19.62 -10.46
N ASN A 8 -6.29 20.53 -10.52
CA ASN A 8 -7.46 20.37 -11.39
C ASN A 8 -7.08 20.36 -12.89
N THR A 9 -6.14 21.20 -13.31
CA THR A 9 -5.64 21.20 -14.70
C THR A 9 -5.03 19.85 -15.07
N GLY A 10 -4.22 19.28 -14.17
CA GLY A 10 -3.66 17.95 -14.35
C GLY A 10 -4.72 16.86 -14.46
N ARG A 11 -5.76 16.92 -13.63
CA ARG A 11 -6.90 16.00 -13.70
C ARG A 11 -7.58 16.06 -15.07
N VAL A 12 -7.92 17.25 -15.55
CA VAL A 12 -8.54 17.44 -16.88
C VAL A 12 -7.63 16.89 -17.99
N LEU A 13 -6.33 17.19 -17.96
CA LEU A 13 -5.38 16.65 -18.94
C LEU A 13 -5.36 15.11 -18.96
N ARG A 14 -5.38 14.46 -17.79
CA ARG A 14 -5.41 13.00 -17.72
C ARG A 14 -6.70 12.43 -18.31
N GLN A 15 -7.85 13.06 -18.04
CA GLN A 15 -9.14 12.67 -18.60
C GLN A 15 -9.09 12.74 -20.13
N GLU A 16 -8.78 13.91 -20.69
CA GLU A 16 -8.69 14.16 -22.14
C GLU A 16 -7.71 13.20 -22.84
N ILE A 17 -6.50 13.00 -22.29
CA ILE A 17 -5.49 12.10 -22.89
C ILE A 17 -5.98 10.64 -22.86
N SER A 18 -6.64 10.23 -21.77
CA SER A 18 -7.12 8.86 -21.59
C SER A 18 -8.35 8.53 -22.45
N GLU A 19 -9.09 9.54 -22.91
CA GLU A 19 -10.25 9.39 -23.81
C GLU A 19 -9.84 9.19 -25.27
N ILE A 20 -8.61 9.55 -25.63
CA ILE A 20 -8.08 9.28 -26.97
C ILE A 20 -7.97 7.76 -27.17
N VAL A 21 -8.80 7.24 -28.08
CA VAL A 21 -9.06 5.81 -28.34
C VAL A 21 -7.80 4.94 -28.43
N PHE A 22 -6.74 5.47 -29.04
CA PHE A 22 -5.52 4.71 -29.30
C PHE A 22 -4.41 4.90 -28.26
N THR A 23 -4.56 5.81 -27.29
CA THR A 23 -3.48 6.13 -26.34
C THR A 23 -3.03 4.90 -25.57
N VAL A 24 -3.97 4.25 -24.88
CA VAL A 24 -3.64 3.12 -23.99
C VAL A 24 -3.20 1.88 -24.79
N SER A 25 -3.85 1.61 -25.93
CA SER A 25 -3.50 0.46 -26.77
C SER A 25 -2.13 0.63 -27.44
N ASN A 26 -1.78 1.83 -27.90
CA ASN A 26 -0.45 2.11 -28.44
C ASN A 26 0.64 1.94 -27.37
N ILE A 27 0.40 2.42 -26.14
CA ILE A 27 1.34 2.21 -25.04
C ILE A 27 1.49 0.72 -24.74
N ARG A 28 0.40 -0.07 -24.74
CA ARG A 28 0.49 -1.53 -24.58
C ARG A 28 1.39 -2.17 -25.63
N GLU A 29 1.28 -1.78 -26.91
CA GLU A 29 2.13 -2.34 -27.96
C GLU A 29 3.61 -1.97 -27.78
N ILE A 30 3.90 -0.77 -27.26
CA ILE A 30 5.25 -0.39 -26.82
C ILE A 30 5.74 -1.33 -25.72
N LEU A 31 4.94 -1.55 -24.67
CA LEU A 31 5.31 -2.46 -23.56
C LEU A 31 5.55 -3.89 -24.04
N ARG A 32 4.82 -4.34 -25.06
CA ARG A 32 4.92 -5.69 -25.59
C ARG A 32 6.14 -5.88 -26.50
N TYR A 33 6.36 -5.00 -27.48
CA TYR A 33 7.29 -5.26 -28.58
C TYR A 33 8.57 -4.43 -28.57
N ALA A 34 8.67 -3.40 -27.73
CA ALA A 34 9.84 -2.54 -27.68
C ALA A 34 10.94 -3.09 -26.75
N GLU A 35 11.20 -4.40 -26.76
CA GLU A 35 12.14 -5.05 -25.82
C GLU A 35 13.59 -4.56 -25.99
N ASN A 36 13.96 -4.14 -27.21
CA ASN A 36 15.23 -3.49 -27.51
C ASN A 36 15.24 -1.98 -27.17
N HIS A 37 14.13 -1.45 -26.67
CA HIS A 37 13.94 -0.03 -26.35
C HIS A 37 13.36 0.14 -24.93
N ILE A 38 14.08 -0.34 -23.93
CA ILE A 38 13.70 -0.29 -22.50
C ILE A 38 13.29 1.12 -22.05
N MET A 39 14.00 2.15 -22.51
CA MET A 39 13.66 3.54 -22.17
C MET A 39 12.26 3.94 -22.68
N LEU A 40 11.87 3.46 -23.87
CA LEU A 40 10.55 3.72 -24.42
C LEU A 40 9.46 2.97 -23.64
N GLN A 41 9.74 1.73 -23.23
CA GLN A 41 8.84 0.98 -22.35
C GLN A 41 8.66 1.71 -21.01
N LYS A 42 9.76 2.15 -20.37
CA LYS A 42 9.72 2.90 -19.11
C LYS A 42 8.87 4.16 -19.23
N LEU A 43 9.11 4.99 -20.25
CA LEU A 43 8.30 6.18 -20.51
C LEU A 43 6.82 5.83 -20.72
N GLY A 44 6.53 4.74 -21.42
CA GLY A 44 5.17 4.22 -21.59
C GLY A 44 4.51 3.91 -20.25
N ILE A 45 5.22 3.24 -19.33
CA ILE A 45 4.70 2.95 -17.99
C ILE A 45 4.52 4.22 -17.18
N GLU A 46 5.47 5.15 -17.19
CA GLU A 46 5.35 6.45 -16.48
C GLU A 46 4.12 7.25 -16.97
N VAL A 47 3.80 7.19 -18.27
CA VAL A 47 2.57 7.77 -18.82
C VAL A 47 1.34 7.07 -18.24
N LEU A 48 1.32 5.74 -18.19
CA LEU A 48 0.21 4.98 -17.61
C LEU A 48 0.03 5.29 -16.12
N THR A 49 1.11 5.30 -15.33
CA THR A 49 1.11 5.66 -13.91
C THR A 49 0.55 7.06 -13.72
N SER A 50 0.98 8.01 -14.56
CA SER A 50 0.49 9.39 -14.53
C SER A 50 -1.00 9.46 -14.85
N LEU A 51 -1.45 8.84 -15.95
CA LEU A 51 -2.87 8.81 -16.32
C LEU A 51 -3.73 8.15 -15.23
N ALA A 52 -3.24 7.06 -14.62
CA ALA A 52 -3.87 6.34 -13.52
C ALA A 52 -3.98 7.14 -12.21
N MET A 53 -3.49 8.38 -12.14
CA MET A 53 -3.85 9.29 -11.04
C MET A 53 -5.32 9.73 -11.11
N ASP A 54 -5.97 9.63 -12.28
CA ASP A 54 -7.41 9.83 -12.45
C ASP A 54 -8.16 8.49 -12.29
N GLU A 55 -9.30 8.51 -11.60
CA GLU A 55 -10.07 7.29 -11.26
C GLU A 55 -10.66 6.61 -12.50
N GLU A 56 -11.24 7.35 -13.42
CA GLU A 56 -11.80 6.77 -14.64
C GLU A 56 -10.71 6.26 -15.57
N ALA A 57 -9.61 7.00 -15.67
CA ALA A 57 -8.44 6.57 -16.43
C ALA A 57 -7.86 5.26 -15.88
N ARG A 58 -7.83 5.04 -14.54
CA ARG A 58 -7.44 3.75 -13.93
C ARG A 58 -8.25 2.60 -14.50
N GLU A 59 -9.57 2.73 -14.49
CA GLU A 59 -10.48 1.69 -15.01
C GLU A 59 -10.26 1.47 -16.52
N ARG A 60 -10.19 2.54 -17.31
CA ARG A 60 -9.95 2.46 -18.78
C ARG A 60 -8.63 1.75 -19.10
N ILE A 61 -7.57 2.07 -18.36
CA ILE A 61 -6.25 1.46 -18.56
C ILE A 61 -6.30 -0.04 -18.26
N GLY A 62 -6.84 -0.43 -17.10
CA GLY A 62 -6.89 -1.84 -16.74
C GLY A 62 -7.88 -2.66 -17.57
N ALA A 63 -8.97 -2.05 -18.05
CA ALA A 63 -9.92 -2.67 -18.99
C ALA A 63 -9.32 -2.88 -20.39
N THR A 64 -8.24 -2.19 -20.75
CA THR A 64 -7.57 -2.39 -22.04
C THR A 64 -6.96 -3.79 -22.10
N GLY A 65 -7.41 -4.60 -23.06
CA GLY A 65 -7.06 -6.01 -23.16
C GLY A 65 -5.56 -6.26 -23.10
N GLY A 66 -5.11 -7.13 -22.19
CA GLY A 66 -3.72 -7.51 -22.03
C GLY A 66 -2.83 -6.49 -21.30
N MET A 67 -3.31 -5.28 -20.97
CA MET A 67 -2.49 -4.26 -20.31
C MET A 67 -1.92 -4.73 -18.96
N ILE A 68 -2.78 -5.22 -18.06
CA ILE A 68 -2.37 -5.74 -16.75
C ILE A 68 -1.43 -6.95 -16.91
N LYS A 69 -1.66 -7.81 -17.91
CA LYS A 69 -0.79 -8.96 -18.20
C LYS A 69 0.62 -8.51 -18.58
N GLU A 70 0.76 -7.49 -19.42
CA GLU A 70 2.08 -6.96 -19.80
C GLU A 70 2.78 -6.31 -18.61
N LEU A 71 2.07 -5.54 -17.79
CA LEU A 71 2.65 -4.93 -16.59
C LEU A 71 3.13 -5.99 -15.60
N LEU A 72 2.36 -7.06 -15.36
CA LEU A 72 2.78 -8.18 -14.52
C LEU A 72 3.99 -8.93 -15.12
N ARG A 73 4.04 -9.10 -16.44
CA ARG A 73 5.20 -9.70 -17.14
C ARG A 73 6.47 -8.89 -16.89
N LEU A 74 6.38 -7.56 -16.99
CA LEU A 74 7.52 -6.67 -16.76
C LEU A 74 7.92 -6.61 -15.27
N PHE A 75 6.94 -6.49 -14.38
CA PHE A 75 7.18 -6.40 -12.94
C PHE A 75 7.79 -7.67 -12.35
N PHE A 76 7.39 -8.84 -12.84
CA PHE A 76 7.94 -10.12 -12.38
C PHE A 76 9.06 -10.65 -13.28
N ARG A 77 9.68 -9.80 -14.12
CA ARG A 77 10.85 -10.19 -14.90
C ARG A 77 12.01 -10.52 -13.95
N GLU A 78 12.57 -11.71 -14.12
CA GLU A 78 13.78 -12.17 -13.43
C GLU A 78 15.02 -11.93 -14.30
N GLY A 79 16.22 -11.97 -13.71
CA GLY A 79 17.48 -11.81 -14.44
C GLY A 79 17.73 -10.40 -14.96
N CYS A 80 17.34 -9.38 -14.20
CA CYS A 80 17.64 -7.98 -14.53
C CYS A 80 19.09 -7.63 -14.17
N ASP A 81 19.99 -7.72 -15.13
CA ASP A 81 21.43 -7.48 -14.94
C ASP A 81 21.83 -6.01 -15.12
N THR A 82 20.93 -5.21 -15.71
CA THR A 82 21.18 -3.78 -15.99
C THR A 82 20.29 -2.87 -15.17
N GLN A 83 20.81 -1.69 -14.83
CA GLN A 83 20.07 -0.65 -14.11
C GLN A 83 18.76 -0.27 -14.82
N GLN A 84 18.75 -0.21 -16.15
CA GLN A 84 17.56 0.13 -16.93
C GLN A 84 16.45 -0.94 -16.81
N GLN A 85 16.82 -2.22 -16.74
CA GLN A 85 15.87 -3.31 -16.53
C GLN A 85 15.28 -3.28 -15.12
N ILE A 86 16.10 -2.96 -14.11
CA ILE A 86 15.65 -2.79 -12.73
C ILE A 86 14.65 -1.64 -12.64
N GLU A 87 14.99 -0.47 -13.22
CA GLU A 87 14.08 0.69 -13.24
C GLU A 87 12.76 0.39 -13.96
N LEU A 88 12.82 -0.28 -15.12
CA LEU A 88 11.61 -0.68 -15.84
C LEU A 88 10.70 -1.57 -14.98
N ARG A 89 11.31 -2.52 -14.25
CA ARG A 89 10.61 -3.42 -13.35
C ARG A 89 9.98 -2.65 -12.18
N THR A 90 10.72 -1.74 -11.55
CA THR A 90 10.21 -0.89 -10.47
C THR A 90 9.02 -0.05 -10.95
N GLU A 91 9.13 0.58 -12.11
CA GLU A 91 8.08 1.42 -12.70
C GLU A 91 6.82 0.61 -13.03
N ALA A 92 6.98 -0.62 -13.55
CA ALA A 92 5.86 -1.54 -13.76
C ALA A 92 5.10 -1.84 -12.46
N GLY A 93 5.82 -2.00 -11.35
CA GLY A 93 5.24 -2.17 -10.03
C GLY A 93 4.49 -0.93 -9.54
N GLU A 94 5.02 0.27 -9.81
CA GLU A 94 4.34 1.52 -9.45
C GLU A 94 3.03 1.70 -10.23
N ALA A 95 3.04 1.40 -11.53
CA ALA A 95 1.84 1.40 -12.37
C ALA A 95 0.80 0.41 -11.85
N LEU A 96 1.19 -0.82 -11.53
CA LEU A 96 0.28 -1.82 -10.97
C LEU A 96 -0.32 -1.37 -9.63
N ALA A 97 0.50 -0.80 -8.74
CA ALA A 97 0.02 -0.27 -7.47
C ALA A 97 -0.99 0.87 -7.70
N MET A 98 -0.73 1.77 -8.66
CA MET A 98 -1.65 2.87 -8.98
C MET A 98 -2.95 2.35 -9.60
N LEU A 99 -2.89 1.39 -10.51
CA LEU A 99 -4.07 0.80 -11.15
C LEU A 99 -4.95 0.04 -10.16
N ALA A 100 -4.37 -0.59 -9.14
CA ALA A 100 -5.08 -1.30 -8.08
C ALA A 100 -5.68 -0.37 -7.01
N LEU A 101 -5.18 0.87 -6.88
CA LEU A 101 -5.65 1.78 -5.86
C LEU A 101 -7.14 2.06 -6.05
N GLU A 102 -7.97 1.75 -5.05
CA GLU A 102 -9.41 2.05 -5.01
C GLU A 102 -10.17 1.66 -6.29
N ASN A 103 -9.72 0.58 -6.95
CA ASN A 103 -10.33 0.12 -8.19
C ASN A 103 -10.50 -1.40 -8.13
N GLU A 104 -11.66 -1.82 -7.64
CA GLU A 104 -12.07 -3.22 -7.48
C GLU A 104 -11.89 -4.03 -8.77
N ARG A 105 -12.36 -3.51 -9.90
CA ARG A 105 -12.28 -4.22 -11.18
C ARG A 105 -10.84 -4.46 -11.63
N ASN A 106 -9.94 -3.50 -11.38
CA ASN A 106 -8.52 -3.69 -11.63
C ASN A 106 -7.87 -4.66 -10.65
N CYS A 107 -8.25 -4.62 -9.36
CA CYS A 107 -7.82 -5.64 -8.40
C CYS A 107 -8.21 -7.04 -8.86
N GLU A 108 -9.45 -7.26 -9.31
CA GLU A 108 -9.88 -8.54 -9.88
C GLU A 108 -9.05 -8.96 -11.09
N ARG A 109 -8.79 -8.03 -12.01
CA ARG A 109 -7.99 -8.29 -13.22
C ARG A 109 -6.54 -8.67 -12.87
N ILE A 110 -5.94 -8.02 -11.87
CA ILE A 110 -4.61 -8.39 -11.34
C ILE A 110 -4.66 -9.76 -10.69
N LEU A 111 -5.68 -10.01 -9.85
CA LEU A 111 -5.87 -11.28 -9.17
C LEU A 111 -6.02 -12.41 -10.17
N LYS A 112 -6.67 -12.25 -11.32
CA LYS A 112 -6.73 -13.27 -12.39
C LYS A 112 -5.37 -13.71 -12.95
N GLY A 113 -4.28 -13.00 -12.64
CA GLY A 113 -2.91 -13.42 -12.94
C GLY A 113 -2.52 -14.73 -12.27
N GLU A 114 -1.69 -15.52 -12.95
CA GLU A 114 -1.18 -16.79 -12.45
C GLU A 114 -0.29 -16.59 -11.21
N ARG A 115 -0.67 -17.24 -10.11
CA ARG A 115 0.06 -17.23 -8.82
C ARG A 115 0.50 -15.83 -8.37
N VAL A 116 -0.31 -14.81 -8.67
CA VAL A 116 0.09 -13.41 -8.49
C VAL A 116 0.39 -13.09 -7.03
N ILE A 117 -0.36 -13.66 -6.08
CA ILE A 117 -0.14 -13.47 -4.65
C ILE A 117 1.20 -14.09 -4.23
N ASP A 118 1.44 -15.38 -4.52
CA ASP A 118 2.71 -16.04 -4.22
C ASP A 118 3.92 -15.25 -4.77
N ARG A 119 3.81 -14.76 -6.01
CA ARG A 119 4.89 -13.99 -6.66
C ARG A 119 5.09 -12.62 -6.04
N LEU A 120 4.01 -11.94 -5.63
CA LEU A 120 4.10 -10.68 -4.89
C LEU A 120 4.75 -10.89 -3.52
N VAL A 121 4.33 -11.93 -2.78
CA VAL A 121 4.93 -12.29 -1.49
C VAL A 121 6.42 -12.58 -1.65
N ALA A 122 6.82 -13.35 -2.67
CA ALA A 122 8.23 -13.60 -2.97
C ALA A 122 9.02 -12.31 -3.28
N CYS A 123 8.39 -11.32 -3.94
CA CYS A 123 9.02 -10.02 -4.23
C CYS A 123 9.32 -9.17 -2.98
N LEU A 124 8.80 -9.50 -1.79
CA LEU A 124 9.15 -8.77 -0.56
C LEU A 124 10.62 -8.99 -0.16
N ALA A 125 11.22 -10.11 -0.58
CA ALA A 125 12.64 -10.39 -0.34
C ALA A 125 13.58 -9.58 -1.24
N ASP A 126 13.07 -8.95 -2.30
CA ASP A 126 13.85 -8.19 -3.26
C ASP A 126 13.78 -6.68 -2.96
N PRO A 127 14.88 -6.04 -2.52
CA PRO A 127 14.90 -4.63 -2.16
C PRO A 127 14.46 -3.67 -3.28
N THR A 128 14.61 -4.07 -4.55
CA THR A 128 14.32 -3.22 -5.72
C THR A 128 12.83 -3.06 -6.00
N VAL A 129 12.03 -4.05 -5.59
CA VAL A 129 10.59 -4.10 -5.88
C VAL A 129 9.72 -4.31 -4.65
N ARG A 130 10.29 -4.60 -3.48
CA ARG A 130 9.53 -4.90 -2.24
C ARG A 130 8.49 -3.83 -1.91
N ILE A 131 8.84 -2.55 -2.06
CA ILE A 131 7.91 -1.44 -1.78
C ILE A 131 6.70 -1.49 -2.71
N SER A 132 6.92 -1.66 -4.02
CA SER A 132 5.82 -1.75 -4.98
C SER A 132 4.99 -3.00 -4.74
N SER A 133 5.62 -4.14 -4.43
CA SER A 133 4.92 -5.38 -4.11
C SER A 133 4.01 -5.23 -2.89
N ILE A 134 4.51 -4.65 -1.80
CA ILE A 134 3.73 -4.38 -0.58
C ILE A 134 2.54 -3.46 -0.88
N ARG A 135 2.74 -2.42 -1.69
CA ARG A 135 1.65 -1.51 -2.10
C ARG A 135 0.58 -2.21 -2.95
N ILE A 136 1.00 -3.07 -3.88
CA ILE A 136 0.07 -3.87 -4.68
C ILE A 136 -0.73 -4.79 -3.76
N LEU A 137 -0.08 -5.59 -2.90
CA LEU A 137 -0.74 -6.47 -1.95
C LEU A 137 -1.73 -5.71 -1.05
N LYS A 138 -1.32 -4.56 -0.50
CA LYS A 138 -2.20 -3.71 0.32
C LYS A 138 -3.46 -3.34 -0.45
N ASN A 139 -3.32 -2.86 -1.69
CA ASN A 139 -4.46 -2.43 -2.50
C ASN A 139 -5.36 -3.60 -2.89
N LEU A 140 -4.78 -4.78 -3.16
CA LEU A 140 -5.55 -6.00 -3.42
C LEU A 140 -6.32 -6.49 -2.19
N CYS A 141 -5.78 -6.33 -0.98
CA CYS A 141 -6.47 -6.72 0.26
C CYS A 141 -7.50 -5.70 0.75
N ALA A 142 -7.32 -4.42 0.42
CA ALA A 142 -8.32 -3.39 0.72
C ALA A 142 -9.64 -3.61 -0.05
N PHE A 143 -9.61 -4.45 -1.08
CA PHE A 143 -10.78 -4.91 -1.79
C PHE A 143 -11.52 -6.01 -1.00
N ASN A 144 -12.81 -5.79 -0.75
CA ASN A 144 -13.67 -6.64 0.09
C ASN A 144 -14.61 -7.58 -0.70
N GLY A 145 -14.34 -7.81 -2.00
CA GLY A 145 -15.18 -8.70 -2.81
C GLY A 145 -15.08 -10.16 -2.38
N THR A 146 -16.24 -10.78 -2.19
CA THR A 146 -16.39 -12.10 -1.57
C THR A 146 -15.79 -13.23 -2.40
N GLU A 147 -15.68 -13.10 -3.73
CA GLU A 147 -15.17 -14.14 -4.63
C GLU A 147 -13.65 -14.37 -4.49
N PHE A 148 -12.90 -13.37 -4.01
CA PHE A 148 -11.43 -13.40 -4.00
C PHE A 148 -10.80 -13.55 -2.61
N VAL A 149 -11.61 -13.60 -1.55
CA VAL A 149 -11.14 -13.76 -0.15
C VAL A 149 -10.24 -14.99 0.00
N SER A 150 -10.62 -16.12 -0.61
CA SER A 150 -9.82 -17.35 -0.58
C SER A 150 -8.45 -17.20 -1.24
N ARG A 151 -8.36 -16.38 -2.30
CA ARG A 151 -7.12 -16.11 -3.03
C ARG A 151 -6.23 -15.13 -2.30
N LEU A 152 -6.82 -14.21 -1.52
CA LEU A 152 -6.10 -13.26 -0.66
C LEU A 152 -5.57 -13.90 0.62
N ARG A 153 -6.02 -15.11 1.00
CA ARG A 153 -5.48 -15.83 2.17
C ARG A 153 -3.96 -16.00 2.10
N GLY A 154 -3.39 -16.22 0.91
CA GLY A 154 -1.95 -16.33 0.70
C GLY A 154 -1.14 -15.08 1.04
N VAL A 155 -1.79 -13.91 1.22
CA VAL A 155 -1.10 -12.69 1.67
C VAL A 155 -0.62 -12.82 3.12
N ALA A 156 -1.21 -13.71 3.92
CA ALA A 156 -0.72 -14.02 5.27
C ALA A 156 0.74 -14.48 5.28
N ASP A 157 1.23 -15.11 4.20
CA ASP A 157 2.63 -15.54 4.07
C ASP A 157 3.62 -14.36 4.03
N ALA A 158 3.15 -13.14 3.75
CA ALA A 158 3.95 -11.93 3.86
C ALA A 158 4.18 -11.48 5.31
N LEU A 159 3.38 -11.96 6.26
CA LEU A 159 3.32 -11.42 7.61
C LEU A 159 4.67 -11.45 8.34
N PRO A 160 5.47 -12.53 8.33
CA PRO A 160 6.78 -12.53 9.00
C PRO A 160 7.72 -11.45 8.46
N THR A 161 7.71 -11.22 7.14
CA THR A 161 8.55 -10.18 6.52
C THR A 161 8.06 -8.78 6.92
N VAL A 162 6.75 -8.58 6.96
CA VAL A 162 6.13 -7.31 7.35
C VAL A 162 6.36 -6.99 8.82
N LEU A 163 6.20 -7.97 9.73
CA LEU A 163 6.46 -7.80 11.16
C LEU A 163 7.91 -7.41 11.40
N ASN A 164 8.86 -8.12 10.79
CA ASN A 164 10.28 -7.77 10.89
C ASN A 164 10.56 -6.37 10.35
N ALA A 165 9.98 -5.99 9.21
CA ALA A 165 10.13 -4.64 8.66
C ALA A 165 9.59 -3.56 9.61
N ILE A 166 8.45 -3.78 10.29
CA ILE A 166 7.92 -2.83 11.29
C ILE A 166 8.88 -2.68 12.48
N MET A 167 9.52 -3.77 12.88
CA MET A 167 10.48 -3.76 13.99
C MET A 167 11.77 -3.00 13.67
N VAL A 168 12.28 -3.07 12.43
CA VAL A 168 13.65 -2.59 12.11
C VAL A 168 13.72 -1.47 11.08
N GLU A 169 12.78 -1.40 10.13
CA GLU A 169 12.84 -0.45 9.02
C GLU A 169 12.24 0.91 9.45
N GLU A 170 12.54 1.93 8.65
CA GLU A 170 12.06 3.30 8.84
C GLU A 170 11.46 3.85 7.54
N MET A 171 10.88 5.06 7.62
CA MET A 171 10.48 5.85 6.47
C MET A 171 9.53 5.07 5.53
N LYS A 172 9.77 5.11 4.21
CA LYS A 172 8.84 4.61 3.18
C LYS A 172 8.54 3.12 3.36
N LEU A 173 9.54 2.33 3.75
CA LEU A 173 9.34 0.90 3.93
C LEU A 173 8.54 0.57 5.19
N LEU A 174 8.81 1.26 6.29
CA LEU A 174 7.99 1.18 7.49
C LEU A 174 6.53 1.51 7.18
N GLU A 175 6.29 2.63 6.49
CA GLU A 175 4.93 3.07 6.17
C GLU A 175 4.15 2.05 5.33
N VAL A 176 4.75 1.52 4.25
CA VAL A 176 4.05 0.54 3.41
C VAL A 176 3.86 -0.79 4.14
N SER A 177 4.81 -1.19 5.00
CA SER A 177 4.72 -2.42 5.81
C SER A 177 3.60 -2.32 6.84
N LEU A 178 3.51 -1.21 7.57
CA LEU A 178 2.39 -0.92 8.47
C LEU A 178 1.04 -0.99 7.72
N GLY A 179 0.98 -0.36 6.54
CA GLY A 179 -0.22 -0.36 5.72
C GLY A 179 -0.66 -1.76 5.27
N LEU A 180 0.29 -2.64 4.93
CA LEU A 180 -0.01 -4.04 4.60
C LEU A 180 -0.36 -4.88 5.83
N ALA A 181 0.28 -4.64 6.98
CA ALA A 181 -0.05 -5.31 8.24
C ALA A 181 -1.53 -5.08 8.62
N VAL A 182 -2.02 -3.85 8.51
CA VAL A 182 -3.44 -3.51 8.74
C VAL A 182 -4.36 -4.38 7.88
N GLN A 183 -3.99 -4.61 6.62
CA GLN A 183 -4.80 -5.43 5.72
C GLN A 183 -4.72 -6.92 6.06
N ILE A 184 -3.52 -7.44 6.36
CA ILE A 184 -3.34 -8.85 6.75
C ILE A 184 -4.12 -9.18 8.02
N PHE A 185 -4.09 -8.30 9.02
CA PHE A 185 -4.77 -8.48 10.30
C PHE A 185 -6.29 -8.61 10.15
N ASN A 186 -6.87 -8.01 9.10
CA ASN A 186 -8.29 -8.19 8.78
C ASN A 186 -8.61 -9.52 8.10
N VAL A 187 -7.61 -10.30 7.67
CA VAL A 187 -7.78 -11.55 6.94
C VAL A 187 -7.43 -12.79 7.78
N ILE A 188 -6.60 -12.62 8.81
CA ILE A 188 -6.13 -13.72 9.70
C ILE A 188 -6.84 -13.69 11.06
N SER A 189 -6.82 -14.81 11.78
CA SER A 189 -7.26 -14.87 13.18
C SER A 189 -6.18 -14.38 14.16
N TYR A 190 -6.57 -14.11 15.41
CA TYR A 190 -5.62 -13.77 16.47
C TYR A 190 -4.64 -14.91 16.74
N GLU A 191 -5.07 -16.17 16.69
CA GLU A 191 -4.19 -17.33 16.86
C GLU A 191 -3.14 -17.44 15.74
N GLU A 192 -3.53 -17.11 14.50
CA GLU A 192 -2.59 -17.06 13.38
C GLU A 192 -1.57 -15.92 13.56
N TYR A 193 -2.02 -14.74 13.98
CA TYR A 193 -1.15 -13.62 14.32
C TYR A 193 -0.12 -14.01 15.39
N MET A 194 -0.58 -14.62 16.48
CA MET A 194 0.26 -15.07 17.58
C MET A 194 1.33 -16.06 17.15
N LYS A 195 0.95 -17.03 16.33
CA LYS A 195 1.87 -18.02 15.77
C LYS A 195 2.96 -17.38 14.91
N GLU A 196 2.62 -16.38 14.10
CA GLU A 196 3.61 -15.70 13.25
C GLU A 196 4.52 -14.74 14.03
N LEU A 197 4.03 -14.11 15.10
CA LEU A 197 4.87 -13.37 16.05
C LEU A 197 5.93 -14.27 16.68
N GLU A 198 5.51 -15.42 17.22
CA GLU A 198 6.40 -16.38 17.87
C GLU A 198 7.47 -16.89 16.89
N LYS A 199 7.08 -17.29 15.68
CA LYS A 199 8.02 -17.69 14.62
C LYS A 199 8.99 -16.60 14.23
N SER A 200 8.57 -15.33 14.29
CA SER A 200 9.42 -14.18 14.00
C SER A 200 10.32 -13.80 15.18
N GLY A 201 10.19 -14.48 16.32
CA GLY A 201 10.94 -14.17 17.54
C GLY A 201 10.56 -12.84 18.16
N ILE A 202 9.37 -12.33 17.87
CA ILE A 202 8.87 -11.04 18.35
C ILE A 202 7.90 -11.30 19.51
N ARG A 203 8.17 -10.70 20.66
CA ARG A 203 7.22 -10.76 21.79
C ARG A 203 6.12 -9.74 21.59
N GLU A 204 4.92 -10.04 22.09
CA GLU A 204 3.75 -9.17 21.93
C GLU A 204 3.93 -7.81 22.62
N ASP A 205 4.48 -7.81 23.83
CA ASP A 205 4.80 -6.58 24.58
C ASP A 205 5.79 -5.71 23.80
N GLN A 206 6.80 -6.34 23.19
CA GLN A 206 7.78 -5.68 22.35
C GLN A 206 7.17 -5.09 21.08
N PHE A 207 6.23 -5.81 20.44
CA PHE A 207 5.52 -5.30 19.27
C PHE A 207 4.64 -4.10 19.63
N ALA A 208 3.85 -4.21 20.71
CA ALA A 208 3.02 -3.11 21.21
C ALA A 208 3.87 -1.88 21.60
N GLU A 209 4.97 -2.08 22.34
CA GLU A 209 5.90 -1.01 22.70
C GLU A 209 6.50 -0.33 21.46
N ARG A 210 6.84 -1.11 20.42
CA ARG A 210 7.33 -0.56 19.14
C ARG A 210 6.31 0.36 18.48
N LEU A 211 5.02 0.00 18.48
CA LEU A 211 3.97 0.86 17.89
C LEU A 211 3.87 2.21 18.60
N VAL A 212 3.92 2.21 19.94
CA VAL A 212 3.87 3.46 20.74
C VAL A 212 5.13 4.31 20.52
N LYS A 213 6.32 3.69 20.54
CA LYS A 213 7.59 4.39 20.24
C LYS A 213 7.59 5.03 18.85
N LEU A 214 6.97 4.37 17.86
CA LEU A 214 6.83 4.93 16.53
C LEU A 214 5.87 6.12 16.50
N LEU A 215 4.73 6.06 17.23
CA LEU A 215 3.85 7.23 17.36
C LEU A 215 4.59 8.43 17.98
N ASN A 216 5.37 8.19 19.02
CA ASN A 216 6.21 9.21 19.65
C ASN A 216 7.26 9.80 18.69
N THR A 217 7.93 8.93 17.92
CA THR A 217 8.91 9.32 16.91
C THR A 217 8.28 10.18 15.81
N TYR A 218 7.04 9.85 15.43
CA TYR A 218 6.25 10.56 14.43
C TYR A 218 5.20 11.47 15.10
N SER A 219 5.58 12.21 16.15
CA SER A 219 4.69 13.14 16.88
C SER A 219 4.09 14.26 16.03
N TYR A 220 4.58 14.49 14.82
CA TYR A 220 3.98 15.40 13.85
C TYR A 220 3.77 14.73 12.48
N PRO A 221 2.78 15.19 11.68
CA PRO A 221 2.58 14.68 10.33
C PRO A 221 3.84 14.82 9.47
N SER A 222 4.19 13.77 8.74
CA SER A 222 5.35 13.76 7.84
C SER A 222 4.92 13.71 6.38
N ILE A 223 5.36 14.70 5.58
CA ILE A 223 5.10 14.73 4.13
C ILE A 223 5.71 13.49 3.44
N LYS A 224 6.81 12.96 3.97
CA LYS A 224 7.50 11.80 3.38
C LYS A 224 6.76 10.49 3.63
N VAL A 225 6.04 10.38 4.75
CA VAL A 225 5.38 9.17 5.23
C VAL A 225 4.06 9.49 5.95
N PRO A 226 3.10 10.10 5.22
CA PRO A 226 1.92 10.71 5.83
C PRO A 226 0.94 9.73 6.49
N ARG A 227 1.10 8.42 6.28
CA ARG A 227 0.13 7.41 6.75
C ARG A 227 0.62 6.60 7.95
N ILE A 228 1.84 6.84 8.45
CA ILE A 228 2.40 6.05 9.56
C ILE A 228 1.49 6.11 10.80
N ARG A 229 1.15 7.31 11.28
CA ARG A 229 0.33 7.46 12.50
C ARG A 229 -1.02 6.76 12.37
N ARG A 230 -1.67 6.90 11.21
CA ARG A 230 -2.92 6.22 10.91
C ARG A 230 -2.80 4.71 11.06
N PHE A 231 -1.82 4.10 10.39
CA PHE A 231 -1.67 2.64 10.43
C PHE A 231 -1.27 2.15 11.82
N LEU A 232 -0.46 2.90 12.57
CA LEU A 232 -0.13 2.55 13.96
C LEU A 232 -1.38 2.51 14.84
N ILE A 233 -2.28 3.49 14.69
CA ILE A 233 -3.54 3.54 15.44
C ILE A 233 -4.49 2.42 15.01
N GLU A 234 -4.61 2.15 13.71
CA GLU A 234 -5.42 1.03 13.19
C GLU A 234 -4.93 -0.33 13.73
N LEU A 235 -3.61 -0.55 13.80
CA LEU A 235 -3.01 -1.74 14.40
C LEU A 235 -3.24 -1.82 15.91
N ALA A 236 -3.06 -0.71 16.64
CA ALA A 236 -3.31 -0.67 18.08
C ALA A 236 -4.77 -1.02 18.43
N ILE A 237 -5.74 -0.46 17.69
CA ILE A 237 -7.16 -0.80 17.84
C ILE A 237 -7.39 -2.29 17.57
N TRP A 238 -6.80 -2.85 16.52
CA TRP A 238 -6.97 -4.27 16.20
C TRP A 238 -6.44 -5.16 17.34
N LEU A 239 -5.28 -4.83 17.91
CA LEU A 239 -4.69 -5.58 19.01
C LEU A 239 -5.54 -5.50 20.29
N MET A 240 -5.97 -4.31 20.69
CA MET A 240 -6.86 -4.13 21.85
C MET A 240 -8.19 -4.86 21.68
N ARG A 241 -8.73 -4.91 20.46
CA ARG A 241 -9.95 -5.68 20.15
C ARG A 241 -9.75 -7.19 20.18
N SER A 242 -8.53 -7.67 19.96
CA SER A 242 -8.25 -9.11 19.86
C SER A 242 -7.98 -9.73 21.24
N ASP A 243 -7.33 -8.99 22.13
CA ASP A 243 -7.08 -9.38 23.52
C ASP A 243 -7.04 -8.13 24.41
N GLU A 244 -8.22 -7.75 24.91
CA GLU A 244 -8.46 -6.49 25.62
C GLU A 244 -7.61 -6.37 26.88
N GLU A 245 -7.71 -7.33 27.81
CA GLU A 245 -7.03 -7.30 29.10
C GLU A 245 -5.52 -7.08 28.93
N LYS A 246 -4.93 -7.78 27.96
CA LYS A 246 -3.49 -7.75 27.73
C LYS A 246 -3.03 -6.50 27.01
N TYR A 247 -3.62 -6.17 25.86
CA TYR A 247 -3.12 -5.07 25.03
C TYR A 247 -3.52 -3.71 25.59
N VAL A 248 -4.69 -3.55 26.20
CA VAL A 248 -5.05 -2.28 26.86
C VAL A 248 -4.08 -2.00 28.00
N THR A 249 -3.80 -2.98 28.87
CA THR A 249 -2.82 -2.84 29.96
C THR A 249 -1.42 -2.50 29.43
N SER A 250 -0.97 -3.21 28.38
CA SER A 250 0.34 -2.98 27.78
C SER A 250 0.44 -1.56 27.19
N PHE A 251 -0.54 -1.15 26.38
CA PHE A 251 -0.55 0.17 25.74
C PHE A 251 -0.64 1.32 26.76
N LYS A 252 -1.42 1.15 27.84
CA LYS A 252 -1.42 2.09 28.97
C LYS A 252 -0.02 2.22 29.56
N SER A 253 0.64 1.11 29.86
CA SER A 253 1.98 1.12 30.47
C SER A 253 3.04 1.77 29.58
N PHE A 254 2.88 1.68 28.25
CA PHE A 254 3.77 2.30 27.27
C PHE A 254 3.43 3.76 26.95
N GLY A 255 2.30 4.28 27.45
CA GLY A 255 1.91 5.69 27.27
C GLY A 255 1.13 5.99 26.00
N LEU A 256 0.40 5.01 25.44
CA LEU A 256 -0.38 5.21 24.20
C LEU A 256 -1.37 6.38 24.30
N GLU A 257 -2.00 6.60 25.47
CA GLU A 257 -2.96 7.70 25.66
C GLU A 257 -2.36 9.07 25.36
N ALA A 258 -1.18 9.37 25.91
CA ALA A 258 -0.50 10.64 25.69
C ALA A 258 -0.10 10.83 24.22
N GLU A 259 0.30 9.76 23.55
CA GLU A 259 0.60 9.79 22.12
C GLU A 259 -0.67 10.05 21.28
N LEU A 260 -1.80 9.43 21.62
CA LEU A 260 -3.08 9.67 20.94
C LEU A 260 -3.58 11.11 21.13
N GLU A 261 -3.45 11.67 22.32
CA GLU A 261 -3.76 13.09 22.59
C GLU A 261 -2.87 14.02 21.75
N ASN A 262 -1.58 13.71 21.65
CA ASN A 262 -0.67 14.46 20.79
C ASN A 262 -1.07 14.39 19.31
N VAL A 263 -1.50 13.21 18.82
CA VAL A 263 -2.02 13.08 17.45
C VAL A 263 -3.30 13.91 17.25
N ALA A 264 -4.21 13.93 18.23
CA ALA A 264 -5.43 14.74 18.16
C ALA A 264 -5.13 16.23 17.99
N GLU A 265 -4.12 16.75 18.70
CA GLU A 265 -3.72 18.15 18.64
C GLU A 265 -2.91 18.52 17.38
N THR A 266 -2.26 17.55 16.75
CA THR A 266 -1.32 17.79 15.63
C THR A 266 -1.76 17.21 14.29
N MET A 267 -2.96 16.64 14.20
CA MET A 267 -3.48 16.04 12.98
C MET A 267 -3.55 17.04 11.82
N SER A 268 -3.26 16.57 10.60
CA SER A 268 -3.27 17.39 9.40
C SER A 268 -4.07 16.74 8.28
N GLU A 269 -4.61 17.56 7.36
CA GLU A 269 -5.28 17.09 6.15
C GLU A 269 -4.37 16.20 5.28
N LEU A 270 -3.05 16.35 5.42
CA LEU A 270 -2.05 15.46 4.84
C LEU A 270 -2.33 13.96 5.14
N GLU A 271 -2.80 13.63 6.33
CA GLU A 271 -2.98 12.25 6.78
C GLU A 271 -4.32 11.66 6.31
N CYS A 272 -5.13 12.46 5.62
CA CYS A 272 -6.41 12.05 5.06
C CYS A 272 -6.29 11.38 3.70
N PHE A 273 -5.11 11.37 3.06
CA PHE A 273 -4.95 10.86 1.69
C PHE A 273 -4.05 9.62 1.58
N ASN A 274 -4.44 8.71 0.70
CA ASN A 274 -3.67 7.52 0.33
C ASN A 274 -2.50 7.83 -0.60
N VAL A 275 -2.67 8.76 -1.55
CA VAL A 275 -1.69 9.06 -2.62
C VAL A 275 -1.69 10.55 -2.95
N PHE A 276 -0.51 11.05 -3.33
CA PHE A 276 -0.25 12.44 -3.67
C PHE A 276 0.34 12.59 -5.08
N SER A 277 0.07 13.73 -5.70
CA SER A 277 0.76 14.25 -6.88
C SER A 277 1.25 15.67 -6.57
N GLY A 278 2.54 15.80 -6.26
CA GLY A 278 3.09 17.03 -5.67
C GLY A 278 2.39 17.33 -4.34
N SER A 279 1.82 18.54 -4.21
CA SER A 279 1.06 18.98 -3.04
C SER A 279 -0.43 18.61 -3.06
N VAL A 280 -0.90 17.84 -4.06
CA VAL A 280 -2.31 17.54 -4.27
C VAL A 280 -2.59 16.09 -3.89
N GLY A 281 -3.50 15.88 -2.93
CA GLY A 281 -4.00 14.55 -2.59
C GLY A 281 -5.00 14.03 -3.62
N LEU A 282 -4.86 12.77 -4.04
CA LEU A 282 -5.64 12.17 -5.13
C LEU A 282 -6.76 11.23 -4.65
N SER A 283 -6.58 10.63 -3.48
CA SER A 283 -7.45 9.58 -2.96
C SER A 283 -7.54 9.74 -1.46
N ARG A 284 -8.75 9.87 -0.92
CA ARG A 284 -9.00 10.11 0.52
C ARG A 284 -9.35 8.80 1.22
N HIS A 285 -8.89 8.66 2.45
CA HIS A 285 -9.36 7.60 3.34
C HIS A 285 -10.86 7.78 3.64
N ASN A 286 -11.60 6.67 3.62
CA ASN A 286 -13.04 6.68 3.93
C ASN A 286 -13.34 7.06 5.39
N ARG A 287 -12.47 6.64 6.33
CA ARG A 287 -12.59 6.96 7.76
C ARG A 287 -11.61 8.07 8.13
N ALA A 288 -12.09 9.12 8.79
CA ALA A 288 -11.26 10.21 9.29
C ALA A 288 -10.25 9.71 10.35
N LEU A 289 -9.07 10.34 10.40
CA LEU A 289 -8.07 10.02 11.43
C LEU A 289 -8.57 10.36 12.84
N SER A 290 -9.31 11.46 13.00
CA SER A 290 -9.92 11.84 14.29
C SER A 290 -10.80 10.73 14.86
N SER A 291 -11.64 10.10 14.03
CA SER A 291 -12.48 8.97 14.44
C SER A 291 -11.67 7.73 14.83
N LEU A 292 -10.46 7.52 14.29
CA LEU A 292 -9.58 6.45 14.73
C LEU A 292 -8.95 6.78 16.09
N VAL A 293 -8.52 8.02 16.28
CA VAL A 293 -7.95 8.50 17.56
C VAL A 293 -8.99 8.41 18.67
N GLU A 294 -10.21 8.90 18.44
CA GLU A 294 -11.32 8.81 19.40
C GLU A 294 -11.59 7.35 19.81
N ALA A 295 -11.72 6.46 18.83
CA ALA A 295 -11.95 5.04 19.12
C ALA A 295 -10.79 4.41 19.90
N ALA A 296 -9.54 4.76 19.59
CA ALA A 296 -8.39 4.25 20.34
C ALA A 296 -8.33 4.79 21.77
N LEU A 297 -8.71 6.05 21.98
CA LEU A 297 -8.80 6.65 23.32
C LEU A 297 -9.90 6.00 24.17
N GLU A 298 -11.05 5.64 23.58
CA GLU A 298 -12.10 4.89 24.28
C GLU A 298 -11.56 3.57 24.85
N TRP A 299 -10.83 2.79 24.05
CA TRP A 299 -10.18 1.55 24.53
C TRP A 299 -9.23 1.77 25.70
N VAL A 300 -8.41 2.82 25.64
CA VAL A 300 -7.36 3.05 26.65
C VAL A 300 -7.91 3.74 27.90
N ARG A 301 -9.04 4.44 27.83
CA ARG A 301 -9.63 5.13 29.00
C ARG A 301 -10.65 4.27 29.75
N GLU A 302 -11.40 3.43 29.03
CA GLU A 302 -12.55 2.71 29.59
C GLU A 302 -12.25 1.26 29.99
N GLY A 303 -11.30 0.58 29.33
CA GLY A 303 -10.76 -0.73 29.75
C GLY A 303 -9.62 -0.55 30.73
#